data_AF-A0A7V1I353-F1
#
_entry.id   AF-A0A7V1I353-F1
#
_cell.length_a   1.000
_cell.length_b   1.000
_cell.length_c   1.000
_cell.angle_alpha   90.00
_cell.angle_beta   90.00
_cell.angle_gamma   90.00
#
_symmetry.space_group_name_H-M   'P 1'
#
loop_
_entity.id
_entity.type
_entity.pdbx_description
1 polymer ?
#
loop_
_entity_poly.entity_id
_entity_poly.type
_entity_poly.pdbx_seq_one_letter_code
_entity_poly.pdbx_strand_id
1 'polypeptide(L)' 'MGKKILVLGSSFGGYHCALNLRKLLGKEHSIQVVSSDDTFTFVPSLPWVVMGL' A
#
# COMPACT_ATOMS: atom_id res chain seq x y z
N MET A 1 -14.43 12.91 15.67
CA MET A 1 -14.00 13.84 14.59
C MET A 1 -12.96 13.11 13.77
N GLY A 2 -13.26 12.80 12.51
CA GLY A 2 -12.43 11.91 11.70
C GLY A 2 -11.04 12.48 11.44
N LYS A 3 -10.00 11.64 11.57
CA LYS A 3 -8.61 12.01 11.23
C LYS A 3 -8.31 11.68 9.76
N LYS A 4 -7.42 12.46 9.15
CA LYS A 4 -6.78 12.14 7.87
C LYS A 4 -5.45 11.46 8.14
N ILE A 5 -5.24 10.30 7.53
CA ILE A 5 -4.03 9.49 7.69
C ILE A 5 -3.41 9.32 6.30
N LEU A 6 -2.16 9.77 6.15
CA LEU A 6 -1.38 9.58 4.94
C LEU A 6 -0.43 8.39 5.13
N VAL A 7 -0.43 7.47 4.18
CA VAL A 7 0.54 6.39 4.08
C VAL A 7 1.44 6.69 2.89
N LEU A 8 2.73 6.90 3.16
CA LEU A 8 3.73 7.20 2.14
C LEU A 8 4.38 5.89 1.67
N GLY A 9 4.29 5.64 0.37
CA GLY A 9 4.71 4.41 -0.29
C GLY A 9 3.63 3.34 -0.32
N SER A 10 3.52 2.62 -1.44
CA SER A 10 2.57 1.52 -1.65
C SER A 10 3.22 0.15 -1.83
N SER A 11 4.50 -0.02 -1.47
CA SER A 11 5.13 -1.35 -1.39
C SER A 11 4.50 -2.19 -0.27
N PHE A 12 5.03 -3.38 0.02
CA PHE A 12 4.47 -4.35 0.98
C PHE A 12 3.99 -3.70 2.29
N GLY A 13 4.87 -2.95 2.95
CA GLY A 13 4.54 -2.29 4.20
C GLY A 13 3.41 -1.29 4.07
N GLY A 14 3.48 -0.38 3.10
CA GLY A 14 2.49 0.68 2.90
C GLY A 14 1.12 0.16 2.46
N TYR A 15 1.10 -0.78 1.52
CA TYR A 15 -0.12 -1.44 1.06
C TYR A 15 -0.83 -2.18 2.20
N HIS A 16 -0.09 -3.03 2.93
CA HIS A 16 -0.67 -3.75 4.07
C HIS A 16 -1.06 -2.81 5.22
N CYS A 17 -0.29 -1.75 5.48
CA CYS A 17 -0.62 -0.74 6.48
C CYS A 17 -1.97 -0.08 6.16
N ALA A 18 -2.16 0.41 4.94
CA ALA A 18 -3.39 1.09 4.54
C ALA A 18 -4.63 0.19 4.66
N LEU A 19 -4.53 -1.08 4.24
CA LEU A 19 -5.60 -2.05 4.35
C LEU A 19 -5.92 -2.40 5.82
N ASN A 20 -4.90 -2.60 6.64
CA ASN A 20 -5.09 -2.89 8.07
C ASN A 20 -5.68 -1.69 8.82
N LEU A 21 -5.23 -0.47 8.51
CA LEU A 21 -5.81 0.75 9.06
C LEU A 21 -7.30 0.86 8.71
N ARG A 22 -7.70 0.55 7.47
CA ARG A 22 -9.13 0.56 7.08
C ARG A 22 -9.95 -0.46 7.88
N LYS A 23 -9.39 -1.65 8.14
CA LYS A 23 -10.06 -2.68 8.96
C LYS A 23 -10.22 -2.25 10.42
N LEU A 24 -9.18 -1.67 11.01
CA LEU A 24 -9.15 -1.29 12.43
C LEU A 24 -9.95 -0.01 12.72
N LEU A 25 -9.92 0.97 11.82
CA LEU A 25 -10.47 2.31 12.05
C LEU A 25 -11.85 2.53 11.41
N GLY A 26 -12.36 1.56 10.66
CA GLY A 26 -13.66 1.67 9.98
C GLY A 26 -13.70 2.83 8.99
N LYS A 27 -14.89 3.42 8.78
CA LYS A 27 -15.11 4.53 7.82
C LYS A 27 -15.03 5.92 8.43
N GLU A 28 -14.85 6.04 9.75
CA GLU A 28 -14.78 7.35 10.43
C GLU A 28 -13.52 8.13 10.02
N HIS A 29 -12.45 7.43 9.64
CA HIS A 29 -11.17 8.04 9.28
C HIS A 29 -10.89 7.94 7.78
N SER A 30 -10.32 9.02 7.25
CA SER A 30 -9.88 9.09 5.86
C SER A 30 -8.44 8.59 5.78
N ILE A 31 -8.19 7.63 4.89
CA ILE A 31 -6.90 7.00 4.69
C ILE A 31 -6.54 7.20 3.23
N GLN A 32 -5.38 7.78 2.97
CA GLN A 32 -4.88 8.03 1.62
C GLN A 32 -3.46 7.48 1.49
N VAL A 33 -3.21 6.74 0.41
CA VAL A 33 -1.87 6.26 0.06
C VAL A 33 -1.30 7.19 -0.99
N VAL A 34 -0.07 7.63 -0.81
CA VAL A 34 0.69 8.41 -1.78
C VAL A 34 1.90 7.58 -2.17
N SER A 35 2.04 7.27 -3.45
CA SER A 35 3.15 6.49 -3.98
C SER A 35 3.69 7.13 -5.26
N SER A 36 4.95 6.87 -5.55
CA SER A 36 5.59 7.21 -6.84
C SER A 36 5.01 6.40 -7.99
N ASP A 37 4.55 5.19 -7.71
CA ASP A 37 4.09 4.20 -8.67
C ASP A 37 2.57 3.98 -8.53
N ASP A 38 1.89 3.82 -9.67
CA ASP A 38 0.45 3.56 -9.75
C ASP A 38 0.08 2.07 -9.62
N THR A 39 1.08 1.18 -9.71
CA THR A 39 0.92 -0.27 -9.63
C THR A 39 1.75 -0.88 -8.50
N PHE A 40 1.24 -1.99 -7.94
CA PHE A 40 1.99 -2.77 -6.97
C PHE A 40 2.88 -3.78 -7.68
N THR A 41 4.19 -3.69 -7.44
CA THR A 41 5.15 -4.70 -7.90
C THR A 41 5.47 -5.67 -6.76
N PHE A 42 5.24 -6.95 -6.99
CA PHE A 42 5.73 -8.00 -6.09
C PHE A 42 7.24 -8.17 -6.31
N VAL A 43 8.03 -7.31 -5.69
CA VAL A 43 9.50 -7.25 -5.85
C VAL A 43 10.20 -8.63 -5.79
N PRO A 44 9.79 -9.59 -4.93
CA PRO A 44 10.44 -10.90 -4.88
C PRO A 44 10.33 -11.73 -6.17
N SER A 45 9.36 -11.47 -7.07
CA SER A 45 9.26 -12.19 -8.36
C SER A 45 10.08 -11.56 -9.48
N LEU A 46 10.69 -10.38 -9.27
CA LEU A 46 11.46 -9.71 -10.30
C LEU A 46 12.62 -10.56 -10.85
N PRO A 47 13.33 -11.41 -10.08
CA PRO A 47 14.38 -12.22 -10.70
C PRO A 47 13.80 -13.21 -11.73
N TRP A 48 12.52 -13.60 -11.65
CA TRP A 48 11.93 -14.57 -12.58
C TRP A 48 11.62 -13.87 -13.91
N VAL A 49 11.21 -12.61 -13.84
CA VAL A 49 11.05 -11.74 -15.02
C VAL A 49 12.37 -11.62 -15.77
N VAL A 50 13.50 -11.43 -15.06
CA VAL A 50 14.83 -11.36 -15.69
C VAL A 50 15.23 -12.70 -16.33
N MET A 51 14.76 -13.82 -15.78
CA MET A 51 14.99 -15.15 -16.34
C MET A 51 14.05 -15.49 -17.51
N GLY A 52 13.04 -14.66 -17.80
CA GLY A 52 12.06 -14.91 -18.86
C GLY A 52 11.00 -15.97 -18.51
N LEU A 53 10.76 -16.21 -17.21
CA LEU A 53 9.78 -17.14 -16.68
C LEU A 53 8.49 -16.43 -16.22
#